data_AF-A0A972X9X7-F1
#
_entry.id   AF-A0A972X9X7-F1
#
_cell.length_a   1.000
_cell.length_b   1.000
_cell.length_c   1.000
_cell.angle_alpha   90.00
_cell.angle_beta   90.00
_cell.angle_gamma   90.00
#
_symmetry.space_group_name_H-M   'P 1'
#
loop_
_entity.id
_entity.type
_entity.pdbx_description
1 polymer ?
#
loop_
_entity_poly.entity_id
_entity_poly.type
_entity_poly.pdbx_seq_one_letter_code
_entity_poly.pdbx_strand_id
1 'polypeptide(L)'
;NTVLTKIGKIKPRGQTNIWLALETAINILHNRTDKSRNSAIMLLTDGVPNVSPSRGEIDTLKRKKNTLNFNTPIYTFGFGYNLKKELLYENCCNR
;
A
#
# COMPACT_ATOMS: atom_id res chain seq x y z
N ASN A 1 -13.37 15.67 -16.11
CA ASN A 1 -13.06 14.68 -15.05
C ASN A 1 -11.57 14.67 -14.74
N THR A 2 -11.16 15.39 -13.68
CA THR A 2 -9.75 15.68 -13.38
C THR A 2 -8.93 14.45 -12.96
N VAL A 3 -9.57 13.45 -12.34
CA VAL A 3 -8.89 12.23 -11.85
C VAL A 3 -8.48 11.30 -13.00
N LEU A 4 -9.40 10.99 -13.92
CA LEU A 4 -9.10 10.13 -15.08
C LEU A 4 -7.98 10.72 -15.95
N THR A 5 -7.95 12.05 -16.08
CA THR A 5 -6.89 12.75 -16.81
C THR A 5 -5.53 12.59 -16.13
N LYS A 6 -5.47 12.59 -14.79
CA LYS A 6 -4.23 12.35 -14.04
C LYS A 6 -3.77 10.89 -14.15
N ILE A 7 -4.70 9.95 -14.07
CA ILE A 7 -4.41 8.51 -14.23
C ILE A 7 -3.81 8.24 -15.63
N GLY A 8 -4.39 8.82 -16.69
CA GLY A 8 -3.87 8.65 -18.05
C GLY A 8 -2.46 9.21 -18.31
N LYS A 9 -1.94 10.04 -17.39
CA LYS A 9 -0.58 10.61 -17.47
C LYS A 9 0.47 9.80 -16.71
N ILE A 10 0.08 8.76 -15.96
CA ILE A 10 1.03 7.91 -15.24
C ILE A 10 1.91 7.16 -16.25
N LYS A 11 3.21 7.11 -15.97
CA LYS A 11 4.21 6.40 -16.79
C LYS A 11 5.05 5.49 -15.89
N PRO A 12 5.40 4.27 -16.36
CA PRO A 12 6.29 3.39 -15.60
C PRO A 12 7.65 4.07 -15.41
N ARG A 13 8.22 3.89 -14.23
CA ARG A 13 9.59 4.31 -13.87
C ARG A 13 10.28 3.10 -13.24
N GLY A 14 11.61 3.03 -13.32
CA GLY A 14 12.38 1.81 -13.01
C GLY A 14 12.42 1.38 -11.53
N GLN A 15 11.54 1.86 -10.66
CA GLN A 15 11.51 1.50 -9.25
C GLN A 15 10.12 1.08 -8.78
N THR A 16 10.10 0.08 -7.91
CA THR A 16 8.92 -0.47 -7.25
C THR A 16 9.10 -0.31 -5.75
N ASN A 17 8.65 0.82 -5.20
CA ASN A 17 8.75 1.13 -3.77
C ASN A 17 7.38 0.95 -3.09
N ILE A 18 7.07 -0.30 -2.72
CA ILE A 18 5.79 -0.65 -2.12
C ILE A 18 5.61 -0.01 -0.74
N TRP A 19 6.68 0.04 0.06
CA TRP A 19 6.63 0.66 1.39
C TRP A 19 6.19 2.13 1.32
N LEU A 20 6.83 2.92 0.46
CA LEU A 20 6.49 4.35 0.31
C LEU A 20 5.04 4.54 -0.16
N ALA A 21 4.56 3.68 -1.07
CA ALA A 21 3.17 3.73 -1.52
C ALA A 21 2.18 3.47 -0.37
N LEU A 22 2.43 2.44 0.45
CA LEU A 22 1.62 2.11 1.61
C LEU A 22 1.66 3.21 2.67
N GLU A 23 2.85 3.71 3.03
CA GLU A 23 3.00 4.79 3.99
C GLU A 23 2.26 6.06 3.53
N THR A 24 2.35 6.40 2.25
CA THR A 24 1.64 7.54 1.68
C THR A 24 0.13 7.36 1.79
N ALA A 25 -0.40 6.19 1.43
CA ALA A 25 -1.83 5.91 1.52
C ALA A 25 -2.36 5.95 2.97
N ILE A 26 -1.60 5.39 3.91
CA ILE A 26 -1.92 5.44 5.35
C ILE A 26 -1.95 6.89 5.83
N ASN A 27 -0.95 7.70 5.48
CA ASN A 27 -0.89 9.10 5.90
C ASN A 27 -2.06 9.91 5.32
N ILE A 28 -2.43 9.69 4.06
CA ILE A 28 -3.60 10.34 3.44
C ILE A 28 -4.86 10.03 4.26
N LEU A 29 -5.11 8.75 4.58
CA LEU A 29 -6.31 8.36 5.31
C LEU A 29 -6.27 8.76 6.78
N HIS A 30 -5.11 8.68 7.43
CA HIS A 30 -4.90 9.10 8.82
C HIS A 30 -5.04 10.61 9.01
N ASN A 31 -4.72 11.42 8.00
CA ASN A 31 -4.83 12.88 8.07
C ASN A 31 -6.19 13.44 7.61
N ARG A 32 -7.13 12.59 7.15
CA ARG A 32 -8.50 13.03 6.83
C ARG A 32 -9.19 13.62 8.06
N THR A 33 -9.85 14.75 7.91
CA THR A 33 -10.72 15.34 8.95
C THR A 33 -11.96 14.48 9.22
N ASP A 34 -12.58 13.98 8.15
CA ASP A 34 -13.73 13.05 8.23
C ASP A 34 -13.28 11.59 8.37
N LYS A 35 -13.58 10.99 9.53
CA LYS A 35 -13.36 9.57 9.88
C LYS A 35 -14.65 8.74 9.91
N SER A 36 -15.80 9.33 9.61
CA SER A 36 -17.10 8.64 9.70
C SER A 36 -17.30 7.59 8.60
N ARG A 37 -16.51 7.68 7.52
CA ARG A 37 -16.63 6.80 6.35
C ARG A 37 -15.65 5.64 6.43
N ASN A 38 -16.13 4.45 6.06
CA ASN A 38 -15.28 3.29 5.83
C ASN A 38 -14.28 3.60 4.71
N SER A 39 -13.01 3.33 4.96
CA SER A 39 -11.95 3.51 3.96
C SER A 39 -11.28 2.17 3.68
N ALA A 40 -10.59 2.09 2.55
CA ALA A 40 -9.82 0.94 2.12
C ALA A 40 -8.63 1.41 1.29
N ILE A 41 -7.54 0.64 1.31
CA ILE A 41 -6.39 0.82 0.43
C ILE A 41 -6.38 -0.36 -0.54
N MET A 42 -6.23 -0.09 -1.84
CA MET A 42 -6.07 -1.10 -2.88
C MET A 42 -4.71 -0.89 -3.56
N LEU A 43 -3.81 -1.86 -3.41
CA LEU A 43 -2.47 -1.85 -3.98
C LEU A 43 -2.42 -2.80 -5.18
N LEU A 44 -2.05 -2.29 -6.35
CA LEU A 44 -1.89 -3.07 -7.58
C LEU A 44 -0.39 -3.11 -7.92
N THR A 45 0.17 -4.30 -8.13
CA THR A 45 1.60 -4.47 -8.45
C THR A 45 1.82 -5.66 -9.37
N ASP A 46 2.74 -5.56 -10.34
CA ASP A 46 3.16 -6.63 -11.23
C ASP A 46 4.56 -7.19 -10.92
N GLY A 47 5.19 -6.72 -9.83
CA GLY A 47 6.56 -7.07 -9.49
C GLY A 47 6.90 -7.03 -8.00
N VAL A 48 8.17 -7.30 -7.73
CA VAL A 48 8.79 -7.35 -6.39
C VAL A 48 9.28 -5.96 -5.97
N PRO A 49 9.15 -5.56 -4.69
CA PRO A 49 9.80 -4.35 -4.20
C PRO A 49 11.30 -4.37 -4.48
N ASN A 50 11.84 -3.28 -5.01
CA ASN A 50 13.28 -3.09 -5.15
C ASN A 50 13.84 -2.04 -4.18
N VAL A 51 12.98 -1.48 -3.32
CA VAL A 51 13.33 -0.64 -2.17
C VAL A 51 12.53 -1.14 -0.99
N SER A 52 13.24 -1.61 0.04
CA SER A 52 12.65 -2.22 1.24
C SER A 52 13.16 -1.50 2.50
N PRO A 53 12.32 -1.32 3.54
CA PRO A 53 12.77 -0.80 4.83
C PRO A 53 13.68 -1.81 5.52
N SER A 54 14.56 -1.35 6.40
CA SER A 54 15.57 -2.18 7.09
C SER A 54 14.99 -3.34 7.90
N ARG A 55 13.74 -3.23 8.37
CA ARG A 55 13.02 -4.26 9.13
C ARG A 55 12.07 -5.12 8.27
N GLY A 56 12.08 -4.94 6.94
CA GLY A 56 11.08 -5.54 6.06
C GLY A 56 9.72 -4.82 6.13
N GLU A 57 8.95 -4.95 5.07
CA GLU A 57 7.70 -4.20 4.88
C GLU A 57 6.62 -4.60 5.88
N ILE A 58 6.52 -5.89 6.21
CA ILE A 58 5.49 -6.44 7.10
C ILE A 58 5.62 -5.87 8.51
N ASP A 59 6.81 -5.95 9.12
CA ASP A 59 7.02 -5.45 10.48
C ASP A 59 6.91 -3.93 10.54
N THR A 60 7.38 -3.25 9.50
CA THR A 60 7.28 -1.79 9.41
C THR A 60 5.81 -1.37 9.30
N LEU A 61 4.99 -2.09 8.54
CA LEU A 61 3.55 -1.86 8.42
C LEU A 61 2.81 -2.16 9.73
N LYS A 62 3.06 -3.32 10.35
CA LYS A 62 2.46 -3.71 11.64
C LYS A 62 2.73 -2.62 12.70
N ARG A 63 3.98 -2.19 12.82
CA ARG A 63 4.36 -1.11 13.75
C ARG A 63 3.63 0.20 13.44
N LYS A 64 3.60 0.62 12.16
CA LYS A 64 2.93 1.87 11.76
C LYS A 64 1.43 1.84 12.07
N LYS A 65 0.75 0.73 11.77
CA LYS A 65 -0.67 0.53 12.09
C LYS A 65 -0.92 0.64 13.59
N ASN A 66 -0.09 -0.04 14.40
CA ASN A 66 -0.21 0.00 15.86
C ASN A 66 0.03 1.40 16.43
N THR A 67 1.08 2.10 15.99
CA THR A 67 1.39 3.46 16.45
C THR A 67 0.27 4.46 16.14
N LEU A 68 -0.42 4.31 15.01
CA LEU A 68 -1.48 5.22 14.58
C LEU A 68 -2.89 4.73 14.96
N ASN A 69 -3.02 3.58 15.64
CA ASN A 69 -4.29 2.87 15.82
C ASN A 69 -5.10 2.78 14.51
N PHE A 70 -4.42 2.39 13.42
CA PHE A 70 -4.95 2.46 12.06
C PHE A 70 -5.46 1.10 11.57
N ASN A 71 -6.79 0.99 11.46
CA ASN A 71 -7.50 -0.28 11.19
C ASN A 71 -8.07 -0.40 9.77
N THR A 72 -7.69 0.48 8.85
CA THR A 72 -8.19 0.42 7.47
C THR A 72 -7.69 -0.85 6.77
N PRO A 73 -8.57 -1.61 6.09
CA PRO A 73 -8.16 -2.77 5.31
C PRO A 73 -7.27 -2.40 4.12
N ILE A 74 -6.28 -3.25 3.85
CA ILE A 74 -5.34 -3.11 2.73
C ILE A 74 -5.49 -4.36 1.86
N TYR A 75 -5.99 -4.17 0.64
CA TYR A 75 -6.13 -5.23 -0.36
C TYR A 75 -4.97 -5.13 -1.35
N THR A 76 -4.32 -6.25 -1.64
CA THR A 76 -3.23 -6.28 -2.62
C THR A 76 -3.56 -7.19 -3.79
N PHE A 77 -3.37 -6.67 -5.00
CA PHE A 77 -3.63 -7.34 -6.27
C PHE A 77 -2.30 -7.47 -7.02
N GLY A 78 -1.78 -8.70 -7.07
CA GLY A 78 -0.58 -9.03 -7.81
C GLY A 78 -0.92 -9.48 -9.23
N PHE A 79 -0.23 -8.92 -10.22
CA PHE A 79 -0.30 -9.33 -11.63
C PHE A 79 1.05 -9.95 -12.06
N GLY A 80 1.05 -10.85 -13.03
CA GLY A 80 2.29 -11.50 -13.49
C GLY A 80 2.84 -12.60 -12.55
N TYR A 81 4.00 -13.15 -12.89
CA TYR A 81 4.53 -14.40 -12.31
C TYR A 81 5.62 -14.22 -11.25
N ASN A 82 6.21 -13.02 -11.13
CA ASN A 82 7.34 -12.73 -10.24
C ASN A 82 6.92 -11.95 -9.00
N LEU A 83 6.14 -12.56 -8.11
CA LEU A 83 5.63 -11.91 -6.89
C LEU A 83 6.24 -12.55 -5.62
N LYS A 84 6.71 -11.72 -4.68
CA LYS A 84 7.02 -12.17 -3.32
C LYS A 84 5.72 -12.42 -2.56
N LYS A 85 5.33 -13.70 -2.51
CA LYS A 85 4.07 -14.19 -1.92
C LYS A 85 3.87 -13.74 -0.47
N GLU A 86 4.93 -13.74 0.33
CA GLU A 86 4.88 -13.36 1.76
C GLU A 86 4.27 -11.97 2.00
N LEU A 87 4.62 -10.99 1.18
CA LEU A 87 4.11 -9.62 1.28
C LEU A 87 2.62 -9.51 0.90
N LEU A 88 2.16 -10.33 -0.05
CA LEU A 88 0.78 -10.28 -0.55
C LEU A 88 -0.19 -10.98 0.39
N TYR A 89 0.20 -12.15 0.91
CA TYR A 89 -0.67 -12.97 1.74
C TYR A 89 -0.75 -12.45 3.19
N GLU A 90 0.33 -11.94 3.77
CA GLU A 90 0.27 -11.39 5.14
C GLU A 90 -0.50 -10.07 5.24
N ASN A 91 -0.54 -9.26 4.18
CA ASN A 91 -1.28 -8.00 4.16
C ASN A 91 -2.80 -8.18 4.08
N CYS A 92 -3.28 -9.27 3.45
CA CYS A 92 -4.71 -9.58 3.34
C CYS A 92 -5.29 -10.30 4.57
N CYS A 93 -4.49 -11.12 5.27
CA CYS A 93 -5.03 -12.10 6.23
C CYS A 93 -4.69 -11.88 7.71
N ASN A 94 -3.81 -10.93 8.07
CA ASN A 94 -3.58 -10.60 9.47
C ASN A 94 -4.66 -9.64 10.00
N ARG A 95 -5.79 -10.25 10.37
CA ARG A 95 -6.82 -9.66 11.22
C ARG A 95 -6.36 -9.59 12.67
#